data_AF-A0A6N4TAX5-F1
#
_entry.id   AF-A0A6N4TAX5-F1
#
_cell.length_a   1.000
_cell.length_b   1.000
_cell.length_c   1.000
_cell.angle_alpha   90.00
_cell.angle_beta   90.00
_cell.angle_gamma   90.00
#
_symmetry.space_group_name_H-M   'P 1'
#
loop_
_entity.id
_entity.type
_entity.pdbx_description
1 polymer ?
#
loop_
_entity_poly.entity_id
_entity_poly.type
_entity_poly.pdbx_seq_one_letter_code
_entity_poly.pdbx_strand_id
1 'polypeptide(L)'
;MFALLGTMYGGDGQTTFGIPDLRGRVVVGSQAQGPGLQNVSQGEKAGTNNATVISNGTATISLNINNLPSHTHTATLNLSGLSATTTITVGTGTNGVVGAVPTNGGLTSTATGVGTAASIYLPAGTLPTAPVALGGVTTTVGATGGTVTNSNTGSGTPLTVPVVSSATISNMQPYLGLNYIIAMEGIFPSRN
;
A
#
# COMPACT_ATOMS: atom_id res chain seq x y z
N MET A 1 54.55 3.31 -47.63
CA MET A 1 53.75 3.23 -46.39
C MET A 1 52.25 3.36 -46.66
N PHE A 2 51.78 4.45 -47.29
CA PHE A 2 50.37 4.57 -47.70
C PHE A 2 49.88 3.41 -48.60
N ALA A 3 50.71 2.98 -49.55
CA ALA A 3 50.45 1.82 -50.41
C ALA A 3 50.24 0.47 -49.67
N LEU A 4 50.60 0.39 -48.39
CA LEU A 4 50.50 -0.85 -47.58
C LEU A 4 49.34 -0.81 -46.58
N LEU A 5 49.03 0.34 -45.99
CA LEU A 5 48.04 0.46 -44.92
C LEU A 5 46.78 1.26 -45.32
N GLY A 6 46.82 1.97 -46.45
CA GLY A 6 45.72 2.80 -46.93
C GLY A 6 45.29 3.86 -45.90
N THR A 7 43.99 4.09 -45.79
CA THR A 7 43.36 5.01 -44.82
C THR A 7 42.83 4.28 -43.57
N MET A 8 43.26 3.04 -43.33
CA MET A 8 42.73 2.14 -42.29
C MET A 8 42.77 2.72 -40.86
N TYR A 9 43.74 3.60 -40.56
CA TYR A 9 43.87 4.28 -39.27
C TYR A 9 43.57 5.78 -39.33
N GLY A 10 43.02 6.27 -40.45
CA GLY A 10 42.71 7.67 -40.72
C GLY A 10 43.57 8.28 -41.85
N GLY A 11 43.41 9.59 -42.05
CA GLY A 11 43.98 10.33 -43.18
C GLY A 11 43.03 10.41 -44.38
N ASP A 12 43.35 11.28 -45.32
CA ASP A 12 42.57 11.54 -46.55
C ASP A 12 42.95 10.63 -47.72
N GLY A 13 43.98 9.80 -47.54
CA GLY A 13 44.47 8.88 -48.55
C GLY A 13 45.20 9.53 -49.72
N GLN A 14 45.60 10.80 -49.57
CA GLN A 14 46.32 11.56 -50.58
C GLN A 14 47.52 12.27 -49.94
N THR A 15 47.26 13.16 -48.98
CA THR A 15 48.26 14.05 -48.38
C THR A 15 48.50 13.79 -46.90
N THR A 16 47.56 13.12 -46.23
CA THR A 16 47.61 12.84 -44.78
C THR A 16 47.45 11.35 -44.52
N PHE A 17 48.20 10.86 -43.53
CA PHE A 17 48.24 9.46 -43.15
C PHE A 17 47.91 9.30 -41.66
N GLY A 18 46.96 8.43 -41.33
CA GLY A 18 46.68 8.02 -39.96
C GLY A 18 47.59 6.88 -39.51
N ILE A 19 48.15 6.98 -38.30
CA ILE A 19 48.88 5.90 -37.64
C ILE A 19 47.99 5.20 -36.61
N PRO A 20 48.25 3.92 -36.28
CA PRO A 20 47.62 3.27 -35.13
C PRO A 20 47.75 4.11 -33.85
N ASP A 21 46.63 4.47 -33.24
CA ASP A 21 46.60 5.18 -31.95
C ASP A 21 46.26 4.20 -30.82
N LEU A 22 47.27 3.91 -29.99
CA LEU A 22 47.19 2.95 -28.89
C LEU A 22 46.99 3.62 -27.52
N ARG A 23 46.87 4.95 -27.47
CA ARG A 23 46.70 5.64 -26.19
C ARG A 23 45.37 5.21 -25.56
N GLY A 24 45.46 4.55 -24.41
CA GLY A 24 44.31 4.01 -23.69
C GLY A 24 43.66 2.78 -24.34
N ARG A 25 44.37 2.04 -25.21
CA ARG A 25 43.87 0.81 -25.86
C ARG A 25 44.89 -0.31 -25.80
N VAL A 26 44.40 -1.54 -25.63
CA VAL A 26 45.22 -2.75 -25.81
C VAL A 26 45.21 -3.17 -27.29
N VAL A 27 46.27 -3.87 -27.71
CA VAL A 27 46.34 -4.38 -29.08
C VAL A 27 45.74 -5.79 -29.12
N VAL A 28 44.88 -6.05 -30.09
CA VAL A 28 44.34 -7.40 -30.35
C VAL A 28 44.62 -7.82 -31.79
N GLY A 29 44.83 -9.11 -32.01
CA GLY A 29 45.19 -9.65 -33.33
C GLY A 29 44.02 -9.58 -34.31
N SER A 30 44.17 -8.85 -35.41
CA SER A 30 43.11 -8.61 -36.41
C SER A 30 42.80 -9.77 -37.37
N GLN A 31 43.40 -10.95 -37.17
CA GLN A 31 43.22 -12.12 -38.04
C GLN A 31 43.08 -13.42 -37.24
N ALA A 32 42.70 -13.32 -35.97
CA ALA A 32 42.56 -14.48 -35.10
C ALA A 32 41.22 -15.20 -35.34
N GLN A 33 41.13 -16.03 -36.38
CA GLN A 33 39.98 -16.88 -36.68
C GLN A 33 40.05 -18.25 -35.95
N GLY A 34 40.33 -18.22 -34.65
CA GLY A 34 40.38 -19.42 -33.82
C GLY A 34 39.01 -19.79 -33.23
N PRO A 35 38.72 -21.08 -32.96
CA PRO A 35 37.51 -21.49 -32.25
C PRO A 35 37.38 -20.76 -30.90
N GLY A 36 36.26 -20.06 -30.71
CA GLY A 36 36.00 -19.28 -29.49
C GLY A 36 36.57 -17.85 -29.47
N LEU A 37 37.26 -17.41 -30.53
CA LEU A 37 37.71 -16.03 -30.67
C LEU A 37 36.70 -15.19 -31.45
N GLN A 38 36.53 -13.94 -31.02
CA GLN A 38 35.81 -12.95 -31.81
C GLN A 38 36.69 -12.51 -32.97
N ASN A 39 36.12 -12.45 -34.18
CA ASN A 39 36.83 -11.94 -35.36
C ASN A 39 36.94 -10.42 -35.26
N VAL A 40 38.15 -9.92 -35.03
CA VAL A 40 38.45 -8.48 -35.00
C VAL A 40 39.03 -8.07 -36.35
N SER A 41 38.48 -7.04 -37.00
CA SER A 41 39.05 -6.53 -38.25
C SER A 41 40.29 -5.66 -38.01
N GLN A 42 41.16 -5.55 -39.02
CA GLN A 42 42.33 -4.68 -38.92
C GLN A 42 41.91 -3.21 -38.90
N GLY A 43 42.40 -2.45 -37.93
CA GLY A 43 41.97 -1.07 -37.67
C GLY A 43 40.70 -0.94 -36.82
N GLU A 44 40.05 -2.05 -36.44
CA GLU A 44 38.83 -2.01 -35.63
C GLU A 44 39.10 -1.45 -34.24
N LYS A 45 38.28 -0.47 -33.84
CA LYS A 45 38.32 0.21 -32.55
C LYS A 45 37.06 -0.15 -31.77
N ALA A 46 37.16 -0.97 -30.73
CA ALA A 46 36.03 -1.36 -29.87
C ALA A 46 36.45 -1.49 -28.39
N GLY A 47 35.53 -1.95 -27.53
CA GLY A 47 35.68 -1.89 -26.07
C GLY A 47 35.50 -0.48 -25.49
N THR A 48 35.32 -0.39 -24.17
CA THR A 48 35.02 0.88 -23.49
C THR A 48 35.87 1.05 -22.23
N ASN A 49 36.39 2.26 -22.00
CA ASN A 49 37.20 2.56 -20.80
C ASN A 49 36.35 2.57 -19.52
N ASN A 50 35.06 2.89 -19.67
CA ASN A 50 34.11 2.99 -18.58
C ASN A 50 32.80 2.31 -19.01
N ALA A 51 32.34 1.32 -18.23
CA ALA A 51 31.01 0.75 -18.36
C ALA A 51 30.16 1.28 -17.20
N THR A 52 29.24 2.18 -17.49
CA THR A 52 28.31 2.72 -16.48
C THR A 52 27.01 1.94 -16.56
N VAL A 53 26.66 1.22 -15.50
CA VAL A 53 25.35 0.57 -15.35
C VAL A 53 24.49 1.43 -14.46
N ILE A 54 23.38 1.93 -15.00
CA ILE A 54 22.36 2.64 -14.22
C ILE A 54 21.12 1.75 -14.26
N SER A 55 20.84 1.07 -13.14
CA SER A 55 19.61 0.30 -12.96
C SER A 55 18.64 1.14 -12.13
N ASN A 56 17.65 1.72 -12.80
CA ASN A 56 16.57 2.46 -12.16
C ASN A 56 15.32 1.58 -12.15
N GLY A 57 14.76 1.33 -10.97
CA GLY A 57 13.53 0.56 -10.81
C GLY A 57 12.55 1.29 -9.90
N THR A 58 11.28 1.31 -10.28
CA THR A 58 10.16 1.63 -9.38
C THR A 58 9.25 0.42 -9.38
N ALA A 59 9.02 -0.16 -8.20
CA ALA A 59 8.08 -1.25 -8.02
C ALA A 59 6.93 -0.74 -7.15
N THR A 60 5.73 -0.71 -7.70
CA THR A 60 4.50 -0.41 -6.96
C THR A 60 3.66 -1.67 -6.90
N ILE A 61 3.37 -2.15 -5.69
CA ILE A 61 2.50 -3.30 -5.47
C ILE A 61 1.25 -2.82 -4.77
N SER A 62 0.11 -2.97 -5.43
CA SER A 62 -1.19 -2.69 -4.86
C SER A 62 -1.76 -3.98 -4.27
N LEU A 63 -1.88 -4.04 -2.95
CA LEU A 63 -2.45 -5.19 -2.26
C LEU A 63 -3.97 -5.20 -2.43
N ASN A 64 -4.53 -6.33 -2.88
CA ASN A 64 -5.98 -6.53 -2.94
C ASN A 64 -6.46 -7.53 -1.89
N ILE A 65 -7.77 -7.73 -1.79
CA ILE A 65 -8.37 -8.58 -0.75
C ILE A 65 -7.92 -10.05 -0.82
N ASN A 66 -7.48 -10.54 -1.98
CA ASN A 66 -6.93 -11.89 -2.14
C ASN A 66 -5.51 -12.04 -1.57
N ASN A 67 -4.84 -10.93 -1.24
CA ASN A 67 -3.51 -10.94 -0.61
C ASN A 67 -3.60 -10.84 0.93
N LEU A 68 -4.82 -10.78 1.48
CA LEU A 68 -5.07 -10.78 2.91
C LEU A 68 -5.70 -12.14 3.28
N PRO A 69 -5.18 -12.86 4.29
CA PRO A 69 -5.86 -14.03 4.84
C PRO A 69 -7.28 -13.68 5.28
N SER A 70 -8.20 -14.65 5.18
CA SER A 70 -9.55 -14.51 5.70
C SER A 70 -9.49 -14.12 7.18
N HIS A 71 -10.07 -12.98 7.52
CA HIS A 71 -10.10 -12.46 8.88
C HIS A 71 -11.47 -11.87 9.18
N THR A 72 -11.78 -11.77 10.46
CA THR A 72 -13.00 -11.16 10.97
C THR A 72 -12.64 -10.03 11.92
N HIS A 73 -13.61 -9.13 12.14
CA HIS A 73 -13.52 -8.11 13.17
C HIS A 73 -14.65 -8.29 14.15
N THR A 74 -14.34 -8.20 15.44
CA THR A 74 -15.37 -8.10 16.46
C THR A 74 -15.86 -6.66 16.51
N ALA A 75 -17.11 -6.45 16.12
CA ALA A 75 -17.82 -5.20 16.31
C ALA A 75 -18.45 -5.19 17.71
N THR A 76 -18.09 -4.20 18.54
CA THR A 76 -18.72 -4.02 19.85
C THR A 76 -19.55 -2.75 19.83
N LEU A 77 -20.81 -2.87 20.26
CA LEU A 77 -21.70 -1.74 20.44
C LEU A 77 -21.63 -1.27 21.89
N ASN A 78 -21.19 -0.04 22.11
CA ASN A 78 -21.16 0.56 23.45
C ASN A 78 -22.26 1.61 23.59
N LEU A 79 -23.19 1.35 24.51
CA LEU A 79 -24.28 2.26 24.88
C LEU A 79 -23.99 2.82 26.27
N SER A 80 -23.55 4.07 26.34
CA SER A 80 -23.32 4.79 27.59
C SER A 80 -24.40 5.85 27.83
N GLY A 81 -24.76 6.11 29.09
CA GLY A 81 -25.67 7.21 29.46
C GLY A 81 -27.16 6.93 29.23
N LEU A 82 -27.54 5.65 29.11
CA LEU A 82 -28.96 5.27 29.06
C LEU A 82 -29.58 5.52 30.44
N SER A 83 -30.47 6.50 30.50
CA SER A 83 -31.34 6.74 31.65
C SER A 83 -32.78 6.68 31.17
N ALA A 84 -33.62 5.96 31.92
CA ALA A 84 -35.05 5.95 31.71
C ALA A 84 -35.73 6.43 32.98
N THR A 85 -36.50 7.50 32.85
CA THR A 85 -37.33 8.03 33.92
C THR A 85 -38.78 7.86 33.51
N THR A 86 -39.60 7.24 34.36
CA THR A 86 -41.05 7.19 34.17
C THR A 86 -41.71 7.89 35.33
N THR A 87 -42.44 8.96 34.98
CA THR A 87 -43.20 9.76 35.93
C THR A 87 -44.67 9.43 35.74
N ILE A 88 -45.34 9.03 36.80
CA ILE A 88 -46.78 8.75 36.78
C ILE A 88 -47.47 9.82 37.61
N THR A 89 -48.31 10.62 36.95
CA THR A 89 -49.16 11.60 37.62
C THR A 89 -50.58 11.05 37.68
N VAL A 90 -51.13 10.96 38.88
CA VAL A 90 -52.43 10.37 39.15
C VAL A 90 -53.37 11.48 39.63
N GLY A 91 -54.45 11.74 38.89
CA GLY A 91 -55.38 12.86 39.16
C GLY A 91 -56.69 12.37 39.77
N THR A 92 -57.19 13.07 40.78
CA THR A 92 -58.24 12.53 41.67
C THR A 92 -59.57 13.27 41.53
N GLY A 93 -60.69 12.57 41.34
CA GLY A 93 -62.01 13.21 41.41
C GLY A 93 -63.22 12.31 41.12
N THR A 94 -64.43 12.87 41.29
CA THR A 94 -65.71 12.16 41.20
C THR A 94 -66.49 12.57 39.94
N ASN A 95 -67.24 11.63 39.34
CA ASN A 95 -68.05 11.85 38.13
C ASN A 95 -67.27 12.42 36.92
N GLY A 96 -65.99 12.06 36.80
CA GLY A 96 -65.19 12.37 35.60
C GLY A 96 -64.51 13.73 35.58
N VAL A 97 -64.53 14.50 36.68
CA VAL A 97 -63.75 15.75 36.80
C VAL A 97 -62.42 15.48 37.52
N VAL A 98 -61.30 15.89 36.94
CA VAL A 98 -59.95 15.75 37.53
C VAL A 98 -59.68 16.92 38.48
N GLY A 99 -59.63 16.66 39.80
CA GLY A 99 -59.25 17.62 40.83
C GLY A 99 -57.85 17.35 41.40
N ALA A 100 -57.19 18.39 41.92
CA ALA A 100 -55.83 18.28 42.48
C ALA A 100 -55.77 17.63 43.88
N VAL A 101 -56.92 17.40 44.53
CA VAL A 101 -56.99 16.84 45.90
C VAL A 101 -58.10 15.78 45.99
N PRO A 102 -57.80 14.53 46.41
CA PRO A 102 -58.81 13.48 46.53
C PRO A 102 -59.77 13.73 47.71
N THR A 103 -61.05 13.49 47.49
CA THR A 103 -62.09 13.46 48.54
C THR A 103 -62.41 12.01 48.95
N ASN A 104 -62.93 11.84 50.17
CA ASN A 104 -63.22 10.53 50.75
C ASN A 104 -64.22 9.74 49.88
N GLY A 105 -63.88 8.50 49.50
CA GLY A 105 -64.70 7.65 48.64
C GLY A 105 -64.63 7.95 47.14
N GLY A 106 -63.75 8.86 46.70
CA GLY A 106 -63.52 9.16 45.28
C GLY A 106 -62.58 8.18 44.56
N LEU A 107 -62.83 7.95 43.27
CA LEU A 107 -61.93 7.19 42.39
C LEU A 107 -60.71 8.05 42.02
N THR A 108 -59.50 7.59 42.30
CA THR A 108 -58.31 8.43 42.18
C THR A 108 -57.61 8.36 40.81
N SER A 109 -58.05 7.51 39.88
CA SER A 109 -57.75 7.62 38.43
C SER A 109 -58.23 6.37 37.68
N THR A 110 -58.57 6.50 36.40
CA THR A 110 -58.47 5.41 35.41
C THR A 110 -57.55 5.87 34.28
N ALA A 111 -56.57 5.05 33.89
CA ALA A 111 -55.78 5.32 32.70
C ALA A 111 -56.67 5.12 31.45
N THR A 112 -56.68 6.09 30.53
CA THR A 112 -57.40 5.96 29.27
C THR A 112 -56.63 5.09 28.28
N GLY A 113 -57.20 3.94 27.91
CA GLY A 113 -56.79 3.14 26.75
C GLY A 113 -56.31 1.73 27.08
N VAL A 114 -57.13 0.75 26.65
CA VAL A 114 -56.98 -0.73 26.61
C VAL A 114 -56.90 -1.53 27.93
N GLY A 115 -57.94 -2.35 28.16
CA GLY A 115 -57.96 -3.54 29.01
C GLY A 115 -57.92 -3.33 30.52
N THR A 116 -59.07 -3.46 31.20
CA THR A 116 -59.23 -3.53 32.67
C THR A 116 -58.32 -2.59 33.47
N ALA A 117 -58.65 -1.29 33.49
CA ALA A 117 -57.95 -0.35 34.37
C ALA A 117 -58.13 -0.76 35.85
N ALA A 118 -57.03 -0.98 36.57
CA ALA A 118 -57.06 -1.20 38.01
C ALA A 118 -57.67 0.03 38.69
N SER A 119 -58.80 -0.15 39.38
CA SER A 119 -59.39 0.93 40.17
C SER A 119 -58.63 1.05 41.48
N ILE A 120 -57.88 2.14 41.65
CA ILE A 120 -57.19 2.43 42.91
C ILE A 120 -58.18 3.21 43.77
N TYR A 121 -58.62 2.59 44.86
CA TYR A 121 -59.57 3.17 45.81
C TYR A 121 -58.90 3.42 47.15
N LEU A 122 -59.18 4.56 47.77
CA LEU A 122 -58.94 4.75 49.20
C LEU A 122 -60.21 4.32 49.95
N PRO A 123 -60.13 3.35 50.89
CA PRO A 123 -61.27 2.96 51.71
C PRO A 123 -61.75 4.13 52.57
N ALA A 124 -63.07 4.25 52.73
CA ALA A 124 -63.66 5.36 53.47
C ALA A 124 -63.19 5.40 54.94
N GLY A 125 -62.75 6.58 55.40
CA GLY A 125 -62.45 6.82 56.83
C GLY A 125 -61.02 6.48 57.28
N THR A 126 -60.12 6.13 56.36
CA THR A 126 -58.70 5.92 56.67
C THR A 126 -57.83 6.90 55.90
N LEU A 127 -57.00 7.67 56.60
CA LEU A 127 -55.99 8.52 55.96
C LEU A 127 -54.75 7.66 55.68
N PRO A 128 -54.31 7.51 54.42
CA PRO A 128 -53.12 6.73 54.14
C PRO A 128 -51.90 7.38 54.79
N THR A 129 -51.13 6.62 55.56
CA THR A 129 -49.85 7.04 56.12
C THR A 129 -48.67 6.72 55.20
N ALA A 130 -48.90 5.93 54.13
CA ALA A 130 -47.90 5.56 53.14
C ALA A 130 -48.51 5.43 51.73
N PRO A 131 -47.73 5.65 50.65
CA PRO A 131 -48.19 5.52 49.26
C PRO A 131 -48.64 4.10 48.85
N VAL A 132 -49.61 4.00 47.92
CA VAL A 132 -50.08 2.74 47.33
C VAL A 132 -49.29 2.39 46.06
N ALA A 133 -48.75 1.18 45.99
CA ALA A 133 -48.01 0.70 44.80
C ALA A 133 -48.97 0.32 43.65
N LEU A 134 -48.75 0.87 42.45
CA LEU A 134 -49.54 0.56 41.25
C LEU A 134 -48.94 -0.64 40.48
N GLY A 135 -49.76 -1.64 40.14
CA GLY A 135 -49.37 -2.70 39.20
C GLY A 135 -49.54 -2.25 37.75
N GLY A 136 -48.51 -2.44 36.91
CA GLY A 136 -48.60 -2.25 35.44
C GLY A 136 -47.84 -1.06 34.84
N VAL A 137 -46.92 -0.43 35.57
CA VAL A 137 -46.06 0.64 35.03
C VAL A 137 -45.01 0.05 34.10
N THR A 138 -44.99 0.47 32.82
CA THR A 138 -43.92 0.11 31.87
C THR A 138 -43.11 1.33 31.44
N THR A 139 -41.78 1.22 31.60
CA THR A 139 -40.76 2.18 31.16
C THR A 139 -40.12 1.67 29.87
N THR A 140 -40.18 2.42 28.76
CA THR A 140 -39.40 2.07 27.55
C THR A 140 -38.11 2.88 27.52
N VAL A 141 -36.97 2.19 27.49
CA VAL A 141 -35.65 2.81 27.33
C VAL A 141 -35.27 2.76 25.86
N GLY A 142 -35.26 3.91 25.19
CA GLY A 142 -34.74 4.06 23.84
C GLY A 142 -33.33 4.67 23.89
N ALA A 143 -32.41 4.14 23.09
CA ALA A 143 -31.14 4.79 22.82
C ALA A 143 -31.15 5.31 21.38
N THR A 144 -30.88 6.59 21.18
CA THR A 144 -30.62 7.18 19.86
C THR A 144 -29.14 7.54 19.79
N GLY A 145 -28.38 6.73 19.05
CA GLY A 145 -26.94 6.86 18.93
C GLY A 145 -26.16 5.91 19.85
N GLY A 146 -25.02 5.45 19.34
CA GLY A 146 -24.06 4.57 20.00
C GLY A 146 -22.85 4.46 19.08
N THR A 147 -21.65 4.36 19.65
CA THR A 147 -20.44 4.16 18.85
C THR A 147 -20.24 2.67 18.63
N VAL A 148 -20.16 2.24 17.36
CA VAL A 148 -19.68 0.92 17.01
C VAL A 148 -18.17 1.00 16.84
N THR A 149 -17.43 0.40 17.77
CA THR A 149 -15.97 0.31 17.67
C THR A 149 -15.60 -1.03 17.05
N ASN A 150 -14.80 -0.97 15.99
CA ASN A 150 -14.27 -2.16 15.32
C ASN A 150 -12.81 -2.37 15.78
N SER A 151 -12.49 -3.50 16.38
CA SER A 151 -11.11 -3.78 16.81
C SER A 151 -10.23 -4.03 15.59
N ASN A 152 -9.02 -3.46 15.55
CA ASN A 152 -8.07 -3.75 14.48
C ASN A 152 -7.47 -5.16 14.67
N THR A 153 -7.74 -6.08 13.74
CA THR A 153 -7.17 -7.44 13.73
C THR A 153 -5.97 -7.60 12.78
N GLY A 154 -5.52 -6.51 12.14
CA GLY A 154 -4.34 -6.54 11.26
C GLY A 154 -3.03 -6.44 12.04
N SER A 155 -2.14 -7.43 11.90
CA SER A 155 -0.76 -7.38 12.41
C SER A 155 0.22 -6.64 11.47
N GLY A 156 -0.25 -6.19 10.29
CA GLY A 156 0.53 -5.34 9.38
C GLY A 156 1.84 -5.96 8.86
N THR A 157 1.97 -7.29 8.83
CA THR A 157 3.22 -7.92 8.38
C THR A 157 3.45 -7.60 6.89
N PRO A 158 4.61 -7.01 6.52
CA PRO A 158 4.87 -6.62 5.14
C PRO A 158 4.89 -7.83 4.19
N LEU A 159 4.22 -7.73 3.04
CA LEU A 159 4.38 -8.70 1.96
C LEU A 159 5.80 -8.57 1.39
N THR A 160 6.60 -9.63 1.53
CA THR A 160 7.94 -9.67 0.93
C THR A 160 7.81 -10.04 -0.54
N VAL A 161 8.11 -9.10 -1.45
CA VAL A 161 8.17 -9.37 -2.90
C VAL A 161 9.60 -9.27 -3.39
N PRO A 162 10.23 -10.38 -3.80
CA PRO A 162 11.59 -10.35 -4.32
C PRO A 162 11.60 -9.69 -5.71
N VAL A 163 12.36 -8.61 -5.85
CA VAL A 163 12.66 -7.97 -7.14
C VAL A 163 14.10 -8.30 -7.50
N VAL A 164 14.31 -8.98 -8.63
CA VAL A 164 15.66 -9.31 -9.15
C VAL A 164 15.91 -8.47 -10.40
N SER A 165 16.87 -7.54 -10.32
CA SER A 165 17.39 -6.82 -11.49
C SER A 165 18.79 -7.34 -11.84
N SER A 166 19.02 -7.72 -13.09
CA SER A 166 20.35 -8.10 -13.59
C SER A 166 20.80 -7.15 -14.70
N ALA A 167 22.10 -6.87 -14.74
CA ALA A 167 22.74 -6.13 -15.82
C ALA A 167 24.07 -6.80 -16.16
N THR A 168 24.37 -6.91 -17.46
CA THR A 168 25.62 -7.48 -17.96
C THR A 168 26.48 -6.36 -18.51
N ILE A 169 27.76 -6.34 -18.11
CA ILE A 169 28.78 -5.45 -18.69
C ILE A 169 29.78 -6.26 -19.50
N SER A 170 30.23 -5.68 -20.62
CA SER A 170 31.38 -6.23 -21.33
C SER A 170 32.65 -5.99 -20.50
N ASN A 171 33.43 -7.04 -20.28
CA ASN A 171 34.75 -6.97 -19.64
C ASN A 171 35.89 -6.77 -20.67
N MET A 172 35.56 -6.44 -21.91
CA MET A 172 36.57 -6.24 -22.94
C MET A 172 37.18 -4.85 -22.79
N GLN A 173 38.48 -4.81 -22.54
CA GLN A 173 39.25 -3.57 -22.51
C GLN A 173 39.13 -2.86 -23.88
N PRO A 174 39.21 -1.51 -23.94
CA PRO A 174 39.32 -0.81 -25.21
C PRO A 174 40.47 -1.37 -26.03
N TYR A 175 40.23 -1.70 -27.28
CA TYR A 175 41.23 -2.31 -28.14
C TYR A 175 41.34 -1.65 -29.51
N LEU A 176 42.45 -1.93 -30.17
CA LEU A 176 42.68 -1.70 -31.59
C LEU A 176 43.15 -3.00 -32.27
N GLY A 177 42.47 -3.41 -33.33
CA GLY A 177 42.85 -4.56 -34.15
C GLY A 177 44.12 -4.27 -34.97
N LEU A 178 45.22 -4.99 -34.70
CA LEU A 178 46.47 -4.89 -35.45
C LEU A 178 47.02 -6.29 -35.80
N ASN A 179 47.82 -6.35 -36.87
CA ASN A 179 48.66 -7.50 -37.17
C ASN A 179 50.06 -7.28 -36.57
N TYR A 180 50.56 -8.24 -35.82
CA TYR A 180 51.94 -8.24 -35.31
C TYR A 180 52.88 -8.79 -36.37
N ILE A 181 53.88 -8.01 -36.77
CA ILE A 181 54.92 -8.45 -37.70
C ILE A 181 56.24 -8.38 -36.94
N ILE A 182 56.90 -9.53 -36.77
CA ILE A 182 58.28 -9.60 -36.29
C ILE A 182 59.17 -9.66 -37.52
N ALA A 183 59.81 -8.55 -37.87
CA ALA A 183 60.81 -8.53 -38.93
C ALA A 183 62.09 -9.17 -38.39
N MET A 184 62.47 -10.33 -38.93
CA MET A 184 63.69 -11.02 -38.49
C MET A 184 64.94 -10.52 -39.22
N GLU A 185 64.82 -10.07 -40.49
CA GLU A 185 65.87 -9.37 -41.27
C GLU A 185 65.23 -8.52 -42.41
N GLY A 186 65.83 -7.37 -42.78
CA GLY A 186 65.56 -6.64 -44.04
C GLY A 186 65.10 -5.18 -43.95
N ILE A 187 65.38 -4.40 -45.01
CA ILE A 187 64.86 -3.04 -45.27
C ILE A 187 63.88 -3.14 -46.45
N PHE A 188 62.60 -2.79 -46.26
CA PHE A 188 61.60 -2.78 -47.35
C PHE A 188 61.24 -1.34 -47.77
N PRO A 189 61.12 -1.05 -49.08
CA PRO A 189 61.42 -1.93 -50.22
C PRO A 189 62.94 -2.11 -50.39
N SER A 190 63.36 -3.26 -50.93
CA SER A 190 64.78 -3.49 -51.26
C SER A 190 65.23 -2.41 -52.24
N ARG A 191 66.22 -1.61 -51.84
CA ARG A 191 66.85 -0.66 -52.75
C ARG A 191 67.83 -1.45 -53.63
N ASN A 192 67.51 -1.55 -54.93
CA ASN A 192 68.51 -1.86 -55.96
C ASN A 192 69.46 -0.66 -56.11
#